data_AF-A0A494XXN4-F1
#
_entry.id   AF-A0A494XXN4-F1
#
_cell.length_a   1.000
_cell.length_b   1.000
_cell.length_c   1.000
_cell.angle_alpha   90.00
_cell.angle_beta   90.00
_cell.angle_gamma   90.00
#
_symmetry.space_group_name_H-M   'P 1'
#
loop_
_entity.id
_entity.type
_entity.pdbx_description
1 polymer ?
#
loop_
_entity_poly.entity_id
_entity_poly.type
_entity_poly.pdbx_seq_one_letter_code
_entity_poly.pdbx_strand_id
1 'polypeptide(L)'
;MAPRVDTKADAQRLFDVLKAGGIAICANTVGYGIFGGSPEAMQKIFDTKQRGGHKRHAMTVDAQGQREIHILDQRRQDMIDCITQDYNLPLGVVAPYRKDHPLMQKVAPELLKASTARGMLGMLVNGGPVHKEVGRLARENLVPVFGSSANLTGTGTKFRYEDIQPEVRAIADIYLDYGLRPFHHYQRSSTGIDFENMRVLRIGSAYELVSDILKRHFGLRLPVDPGREVNASGHLAEFALKEGD
;
A
#
# COMPACT_ATOMS: atom_id res chain seq x y z
N MET A 1 -16.86 31.01 -3.40
CA MET A 1 -16.86 29.60 -3.85
C MET A 1 -15.97 28.82 -2.90
N ALA A 2 -16.39 27.64 -2.43
CA ALA A 2 -15.49 26.78 -1.67
C ALA A 2 -14.31 26.36 -2.57
N PRO A 3 -13.06 26.37 -2.07
CA PRO A 3 -11.91 25.92 -2.85
C PRO A 3 -12.09 24.45 -3.25
N ARG A 4 -11.75 24.13 -4.51
CA ARG A 4 -11.74 22.73 -4.98
C ARG A 4 -10.52 22.02 -4.42
N VAL A 5 -10.65 20.71 -4.21
CA VAL A 5 -9.53 19.84 -3.83
C VAL A 5 -8.50 19.83 -4.96
N ASP A 6 -7.25 20.20 -4.65
CA ASP A 6 -6.11 20.10 -5.57
C ASP A 6 -5.19 18.96 -5.13
N THR A 7 -5.43 17.78 -5.70
CA THR A 7 -4.70 16.58 -5.30
C THR A 7 -3.22 16.62 -5.70
N LYS A 8 -2.83 17.45 -6.68
CA LYS A 8 -1.44 17.57 -7.11
C LYS A 8 -0.65 18.46 -6.17
N ALA A 9 -1.18 19.63 -5.84
CA ALA A 9 -0.57 20.51 -4.84
C ALA A 9 -0.45 19.80 -3.48
N ASP A 10 -1.48 19.06 -3.10
CA ASP A 10 -1.51 18.23 -1.89
C ASP A 10 -0.44 17.13 -1.89
N ALA A 11 -0.33 16.38 -3.00
CA ALA A 11 0.72 15.38 -3.16
C ALA A 11 2.12 15.99 -3.11
N GLN A 12 2.32 17.18 -3.69
CA GLN A 12 3.59 17.89 -3.63
C GLN A 12 3.96 18.26 -2.18
N ARG A 13 3.02 18.83 -1.41
CA ARG A 13 3.25 19.17 0.01
C ARG A 13 3.61 17.93 0.84
N LEU A 14 2.92 16.82 0.63
CA LEU A 14 3.26 15.53 1.28
C LEU A 14 4.64 15.06 0.87
N PHE A 15 4.94 15.11 -0.43
CA PHE A 15 6.20 14.63 -0.97
C PHE A 15 7.40 15.45 -0.47
N ASP A 16 7.26 16.78 -0.35
CA ASP A 16 8.31 17.64 0.18
C ASP A 16 8.69 17.26 1.62
N VAL A 17 7.71 16.95 2.46
CA VAL A 17 7.94 16.44 3.83
C VAL A 17 8.62 15.07 3.80
N LEU A 18 8.13 14.14 2.97
CA LEU A 18 8.72 12.79 2.86
C LEU A 18 10.17 12.85 2.35
N LYS A 19 10.45 13.71 1.37
CA LYS A 19 11.78 13.95 0.81
C LYS A 19 12.74 14.56 1.83
N ALA A 20 12.24 15.37 2.76
CA ALA A 20 13.00 15.89 3.89
C ALA A 20 13.19 14.86 5.03
N GLY A 21 12.71 13.63 4.87
CA GLY A 21 12.83 12.56 5.87
C GLY A 21 11.73 12.56 6.93
N GLY A 22 10.64 13.32 6.72
CA GLY A 22 9.50 13.38 7.62
C GLY A 22 8.48 12.24 7.43
N ILE A 23 7.43 12.29 8.25
CA ILE A 23 6.32 11.34 8.28
C ILE A 23 5.05 12.06 7.85
N ALA A 24 4.29 11.41 6.97
CA ALA A 24 3.04 11.96 6.46
C ALA A 24 1.86 11.02 6.72
N ILE A 25 0.68 11.59 7.01
CA ILE A 25 -0.59 10.85 7.01
C ILE A 25 -1.46 11.36 5.86
N CYS A 26 -1.94 10.44 5.03
CA CYS A 26 -2.84 10.80 3.94
C CYS A 26 -3.88 9.72 3.70
N ALA A 27 -5.04 10.16 3.27
CA ALA A 27 -6.12 9.34 2.78
C ALA A 27 -5.75 8.58 1.48
N ASN A 28 -5.86 7.24 1.52
CA ASN A 28 -6.00 6.39 0.33
C ASN A 28 -7.49 6.02 0.14
N THR A 29 -7.86 5.45 -0.99
CA THR A 29 -9.23 4.95 -1.23
C THR A 29 -9.64 3.86 -0.22
N VAL A 30 -8.69 3.03 0.20
CA VAL A 30 -8.87 1.90 1.13
C VAL A 30 -8.60 2.24 2.61
N GLY A 31 -8.59 3.52 2.97
CA GLY A 31 -8.33 4.01 4.34
C GLY A 31 -7.15 4.96 4.44
N TYR A 32 -6.88 5.51 5.62
CA TYR A 32 -5.74 6.39 5.85
C TYR A 32 -4.45 5.59 5.94
N GLY A 33 -3.41 6.10 5.27
CA GLY A 33 -2.05 5.59 5.31
C GLY A 33 -1.13 6.53 6.10
N ILE A 34 -0.10 5.94 6.70
CA ILE A 34 1.05 6.64 7.26
C ILE A 34 2.27 6.26 6.43
N PHE A 35 3.04 7.27 6.02
CA PHE A 35 4.10 7.19 5.04
C PHE A 35 5.41 7.75 5.60
N GLY A 36 6.52 7.14 5.19
CA GLY A 36 7.88 7.59 5.46
C GLY A 36 8.84 7.07 4.40
N GLY A 37 10.07 7.58 4.37
CA GLY A 37 11.09 7.18 3.41
C GLY A 37 12.50 7.04 3.98
N SER A 38 12.77 7.68 5.12
CA SER A 38 14.04 7.57 5.84
C SER A 38 14.01 6.44 6.88
N PRO A 39 15.18 5.86 7.24
CA PRO A 39 15.28 4.89 8.33
C PRO A 39 14.66 5.40 9.64
N GLU A 40 14.91 6.66 10.00
CA GLU A 40 14.43 7.27 11.24
C GLU A 40 12.89 7.39 11.25
N ALA A 41 12.30 7.87 10.14
CA ALA A 41 10.85 7.96 10.01
C ALA A 41 10.21 6.58 10.09
N MET A 42 10.77 5.60 9.38
CA MET A 42 10.24 4.24 9.32
C MET A 42 10.36 3.53 10.68
N GLN A 43 11.45 3.73 11.41
CA GLN A 43 11.64 3.22 12.77
C GLN A 43 10.61 3.84 13.72
N LYS A 44 10.45 5.18 13.70
CA LYS A 44 9.44 5.88 14.53
C LYS A 44 8.02 5.40 14.24
N ILE A 45 7.67 5.18 12.98
CA ILE A 45 6.40 4.58 12.56
C ILE A 45 6.25 3.16 13.14
N PHE A 46 7.29 2.33 13.02
CA PHE A 46 7.28 0.94 13.48
C PHE A 46 7.04 0.85 15.00
N ASP A 47 7.79 1.63 15.78
CA ASP A 47 7.72 1.66 17.24
C ASP A 47 6.37 2.18 17.72
N THR A 48 5.90 3.30 17.17
CA THR A 48 4.63 3.92 17.55
C THR A 48 3.45 2.98 17.28
N LYS A 49 3.50 2.22 16.17
CA LYS A 49 2.43 1.28 15.80
C LYS A 49 2.50 -0.06 16.53
N GLN A 50 3.54 -0.29 17.34
CA GLN A 50 3.80 -1.58 18.00
C GLN A 50 3.79 -2.73 16.98
N ARG A 51 4.50 -2.55 15.87
CA ARG A 51 4.42 -3.44 14.72
C ARG A 51 5.21 -4.72 14.98
N GLY A 52 4.64 -5.88 14.61
CA GLY A 52 5.38 -7.14 14.64
C GLY A 52 6.42 -7.20 13.51
N GLY A 53 7.60 -7.76 13.79
CA GLY A 53 8.73 -7.83 12.83
C GLY A 53 8.46 -8.60 11.52
N HIS A 54 7.35 -9.34 11.42
CA HIS A 54 6.90 -10.01 10.19
C HIS A 54 6.08 -9.08 9.26
N LYS A 55 5.61 -7.92 9.74
CA LYS A 55 4.73 -7.04 8.95
C LYS A 55 5.55 -6.11 8.06
N ARG A 56 5.57 -6.42 6.77
CA ARG A 56 6.26 -5.60 5.75
C ARG A 56 5.52 -4.30 5.45
N HIS A 57 6.26 -3.29 5.01
CA HIS A 57 5.69 -2.05 4.47
C HIS A 57 5.52 -2.19 2.96
N ALA A 58 4.45 -1.60 2.42
CA ALA A 58 4.27 -1.55 0.98
C ALA A 58 4.98 -0.31 0.43
N MET A 59 5.68 -0.45 -0.69
CA MET A 59 6.21 0.70 -1.41
C MET A 59 5.06 1.44 -2.11
N THR A 60 5.10 2.77 -2.05
CA THR A 60 4.16 3.65 -2.75
C THR A 60 4.72 4.00 -4.12
N VAL A 61 4.03 3.55 -5.17
CA VAL A 61 4.39 3.82 -6.57
C VAL A 61 3.16 4.18 -7.38
N ASP A 62 3.38 4.82 -8.53
CA ASP A 62 2.39 4.89 -9.60
C ASP A 62 2.40 3.61 -10.46
N ALA A 63 1.47 3.50 -11.40
CA ALA A 63 1.38 2.32 -12.28
C ALA A 63 2.64 2.13 -13.14
N GLN A 64 3.31 3.22 -13.52
CA GLN A 64 4.58 3.13 -14.25
C GLN A 64 5.69 2.56 -13.36
N GLY A 65 5.87 3.07 -12.14
CA GLY A 65 6.85 2.55 -11.19
C GLY A 65 6.63 1.08 -10.84
N GLN A 66 5.38 0.65 -10.73
CA GLN A 66 5.09 -0.77 -10.55
C GLN A 66 5.63 -1.63 -11.71
N ARG A 67 5.44 -1.21 -12.97
CA ARG A 67 5.95 -1.94 -14.16
C ARG A 67 7.47 -1.89 -14.26
N GLU A 68 8.08 -0.78 -13.87
CA GLU A 68 9.53 -0.59 -13.89
C GLU A 68 10.24 -1.38 -12.78
N ILE A 69 9.58 -1.64 -11.66
CA ILE A 69 10.22 -2.28 -10.51
C ILE A 69 9.85 -3.76 -10.41
N HIS A 70 8.59 -4.15 -10.61
CA HIS A 70 8.22 -5.57 -10.57
C HIS A 70 8.68 -6.33 -11.81
N ILE A 71 9.04 -7.60 -11.60
CA ILE A 71 9.35 -8.56 -12.64
C ILE A 71 8.14 -9.46 -12.78
N LEU A 72 7.37 -9.26 -13.85
CA LEU A 72 6.15 -9.99 -14.16
C LEU A 72 6.13 -10.33 -15.65
N ASP A 73 5.49 -11.46 -15.99
CA ASP A 73 5.13 -11.73 -17.38
C ASP A 73 3.96 -10.85 -17.83
N GLN A 74 3.71 -10.85 -19.15
CA GLN A 74 2.66 -10.03 -19.74
C GLN A 74 1.29 -10.36 -19.15
N ARG A 75 0.96 -11.65 -18.99
CA ARG A 75 -0.36 -12.07 -18.49
C ARG A 75 -0.64 -11.54 -17.08
N ARG A 76 0.33 -11.60 -16.18
CA ARG A 76 0.21 -11.08 -14.81
C ARG A 76 0.12 -9.56 -14.80
N GLN A 77 0.87 -8.89 -15.68
CA GLN A 77 0.74 -7.44 -15.82
C GLN A 77 -0.64 -7.04 -16.36
N ASP A 78 -1.19 -7.77 -17.33
CA ASP A 78 -2.53 -7.55 -17.87
C ASP A 78 -3.61 -7.71 -16.78
N MET A 79 -3.45 -8.67 -15.87
CA MET A 79 -4.35 -8.82 -14.72
C MET A 79 -4.34 -7.58 -13.82
N ILE A 80 -3.15 -7.06 -13.50
CA ILE A 80 -2.99 -5.86 -12.66
C ILE A 80 -3.58 -4.64 -13.36
N ASP A 81 -3.29 -4.47 -14.65
CA ASP A 81 -3.77 -3.33 -15.44
C ASP A 81 -5.29 -3.38 -15.61
N CYS A 82 -5.87 -4.56 -15.87
CA CYS A 82 -7.32 -4.72 -15.92
C CYS A 82 -7.98 -4.30 -14.59
N ILE A 83 -7.48 -4.78 -13.45
CA ILE A 83 -8.04 -4.42 -12.14
C ILE A 83 -7.86 -2.92 -11.86
N THR A 84 -6.67 -2.39 -12.08
CA THR A 84 -6.27 -1.08 -11.55
C THR A 84 -6.48 0.09 -12.51
N GLN A 85 -6.34 -0.12 -13.82
CA GLN A 85 -6.52 0.91 -14.84
C GLN A 85 -7.91 0.84 -15.46
N ASP A 86 -8.36 -0.35 -15.89
CA ASP A 86 -9.64 -0.48 -16.61
C ASP A 86 -10.84 -0.42 -15.66
N TYR A 87 -10.77 -1.14 -14.54
CA TYR A 87 -11.82 -1.15 -13.52
C TYR A 87 -11.59 -0.17 -12.37
N ASN A 88 -10.45 0.54 -12.38
CA ASN A 88 -10.11 1.59 -11.41
C ASN A 88 -10.23 1.13 -9.93
N LEU A 89 -9.79 -0.10 -9.63
CA LEU A 89 -9.78 -0.63 -8.27
C LEU A 89 -8.38 -0.55 -7.63
N PRO A 90 -8.28 -0.33 -6.31
CA PRO A 90 -7.02 -0.40 -5.58
C PRO A 90 -6.57 -1.86 -5.39
N LEU A 91 -5.28 -2.14 -5.57
CA LEU A 91 -4.74 -3.49 -5.45
C LEU A 91 -3.38 -3.49 -4.74
N GLY A 92 -3.23 -4.34 -3.74
CA GLY A 92 -1.92 -4.73 -3.19
C GLY A 92 -1.29 -5.78 -4.08
N VAL A 93 -0.18 -5.44 -4.72
CA VAL A 93 0.56 -6.31 -5.63
C VAL A 93 1.86 -6.73 -4.94
N VAL A 94 2.09 -8.03 -4.79
CA VAL A 94 3.36 -8.59 -4.31
C VAL A 94 3.98 -9.41 -5.43
N ALA A 95 5.23 -9.12 -5.78
CA ALA A 95 5.94 -9.80 -6.86
C ALA A 95 7.47 -9.69 -6.68
N PRO A 96 8.28 -10.48 -7.41
CA PRO A 96 9.72 -10.26 -7.51
C PRO A 96 10.00 -8.87 -8.07
N TYR A 97 11.15 -8.29 -7.69
CA TYR A 97 11.49 -6.93 -8.09
C TYR A 97 12.92 -6.81 -8.64
N ARG A 98 13.12 -5.82 -9.51
CA ARG A 98 14.41 -5.43 -10.09
C ARG A 98 15.25 -4.72 -9.04
N LYS A 99 16.21 -5.43 -8.46
CA LYS A 99 17.10 -4.90 -7.42
C LYS A 99 17.96 -3.74 -7.94
N ASP A 100 18.36 -3.80 -9.20
CA ASP A 100 19.19 -2.83 -9.92
C ASP A 100 18.42 -1.57 -10.36
N HIS A 101 17.09 -1.52 -10.18
CA HIS A 101 16.31 -0.34 -10.49
C HIS A 101 16.81 0.89 -9.71
N PRO A 102 16.99 2.07 -10.33
CA PRO A 102 17.58 3.25 -9.68
C PRO A 102 16.91 3.66 -8.37
N LEU A 103 15.58 3.58 -8.28
CA LEU A 103 14.84 3.84 -7.03
C LEU A 103 15.16 2.81 -5.94
N MET A 104 15.32 1.53 -6.31
CA MET A 104 15.61 0.46 -5.34
C MET A 104 17.03 0.59 -4.78
N GLN A 105 17.97 1.09 -5.58
CA GLN A 105 19.33 1.42 -5.14
C GLN A 105 19.40 2.59 -4.16
N LYS A 106 18.30 3.36 -3.98
CA LYS A 106 18.19 4.43 -2.98
C LYS A 106 17.58 3.97 -1.66
N VAL A 107 17.04 2.75 -1.59
CA VAL A 107 16.44 2.22 -0.37
C VAL A 107 17.55 1.83 0.61
N ALA A 108 17.51 2.36 1.82
CA ALA A 108 18.44 1.97 2.88
C ALA A 108 18.34 0.44 3.15
N PRO A 109 19.46 -0.28 3.38
CA PRO A 109 19.47 -1.74 3.53
C PRO A 109 18.49 -2.28 4.57
N GLU A 110 18.40 -1.62 5.73
CA GLU A 110 17.50 -1.96 6.83
C GLU A 110 16.03 -1.78 6.45
N LEU A 111 15.71 -0.74 5.68
CA LEU A 111 14.36 -0.49 5.18
C LEU A 111 13.99 -1.49 4.09
N LEU A 112 14.94 -1.87 3.24
CA LEU A 112 14.75 -2.91 2.24
C LEU A 112 14.43 -4.26 2.90
N LYS A 113 15.18 -4.63 3.95
CA LYS A 113 14.93 -5.83 4.75
C LYS A 113 13.55 -5.79 5.43
N ALA A 114 13.15 -4.64 5.95
CA ALA A 114 11.84 -4.46 6.60
C ALA A 114 10.66 -4.46 5.62
N SER A 115 10.90 -4.24 4.32
CA SER A 115 9.85 -4.07 3.30
C SER A 115 9.80 -5.19 2.26
N THR A 116 10.79 -6.07 2.24
CA THR A 116 10.86 -7.21 1.32
C THR A 116 10.90 -8.54 2.07
N ALA A 117 10.57 -9.63 1.37
CA ALA A 117 10.71 -10.98 1.90
C ALA A 117 10.88 -11.96 0.75
N ARG A 118 11.86 -12.86 0.84
CA ARG A 118 12.08 -13.91 -0.18
C ARG A 118 12.21 -13.34 -1.60
N GLY A 119 12.85 -12.18 -1.74
CA GLY A 119 13.02 -11.50 -3.03
C GLY A 119 11.76 -10.82 -3.58
N MET A 120 10.66 -10.79 -2.84
CA MET A 120 9.43 -10.12 -3.23
C MET A 120 9.28 -8.76 -2.55
N LEU A 121 8.66 -7.82 -3.26
CA LEU A 121 8.29 -6.49 -2.80
C LEU A 121 6.78 -6.32 -2.91
N GLY A 122 6.17 -5.71 -1.89
CA GLY A 122 4.76 -5.35 -1.91
C GLY A 122 4.57 -3.89 -2.31
N MET A 123 3.58 -3.61 -3.15
CA MET A 123 3.19 -2.28 -3.58
C MET A 123 1.69 -2.10 -3.45
N LEU A 124 1.24 -0.92 -3.06
CA LEU A 124 -0.15 -0.52 -3.28
C LEU A 124 -0.23 0.17 -4.64
N VAL A 125 -1.07 -0.32 -5.54
CA VAL A 125 -1.35 0.27 -6.84
C VAL A 125 -2.76 0.84 -6.83
N ASN A 126 -2.91 2.01 -7.45
CA ASN A 126 -4.18 2.73 -7.56
C ASN A 126 -4.86 3.04 -6.20
N GLY A 127 -4.08 3.49 -5.21
CA GLY A 127 -4.57 3.92 -3.90
C GLY A 127 -5.38 5.23 -3.88
N GLY A 128 -5.65 5.83 -5.05
CA GLY A 128 -6.33 7.12 -5.21
C GLY A 128 -5.43 8.23 -5.78
N PRO A 129 -5.99 9.41 -6.08
CA PRO A 129 -5.28 10.47 -6.81
C PRO A 129 -4.01 10.97 -6.12
N VAL A 130 -4.07 11.26 -4.81
CA VAL A 130 -2.90 11.73 -4.04
C VAL A 130 -1.84 10.64 -3.96
N HIS A 131 -2.23 9.39 -3.67
CA HIS A 131 -1.31 8.25 -3.64
C HIS A 131 -0.58 8.05 -4.98
N LYS A 132 -1.31 8.12 -6.10
CA LYS A 132 -0.74 7.99 -7.44
C LYS A 132 0.28 9.11 -7.71
N GLU A 133 -0.05 10.33 -7.35
CA GLU A 133 0.85 11.48 -7.57
C GLU A 133 2.09 11.43 -6.66
N VAL A 134 1.96 11.05 -5.39
CA VAL A 134 3.11 10.80 -4.49
C VAL A 134 4.00 9.70 -5.06
N GLY A 135 3.42 8.61 -5.58
CA GLY A 135 4.18 7.53 -6.23
C GLY A 135 4.93 7.99 -7.48
N ARG A 136 4.32 8.86 -8.30
CA ARG A 136 4.96 9.48 -9.47
C ARG A 136 6.14 10.36 -9.04
N LEU A 137 5.93 11.25 -8.07
CA LEU A 137 6.98 12.13 -7.53
C LEU A 137 8.15 11.34 -6.94
N ALA A 138 7.85 10.30 -6.14
CA ALA A 138 8.82 9.38 -5.57
C ALA A 138 9.69 8.72 -6.65
N ARG A 139 9.07 8.18 -7.70
CA ARG A 139 9.75 7.55 -8.84
C ARG A 139 10.65 8.54 -9.58
N GLU A 140 10.11 9.69 -9.99
CA GLU A 140 10.85 10.67 -10.79
C GLU A 140 12.02 11.32 -10.04
N ASN A 141 11.91 11.46 -8.72
CA ASN A 141 12.95 12.03 -7.87
C ASN A 141 13.89 10.97 -7.25
N LEU A 142 13.65 9.68 -7.52
CA LEU A 142 14.37 8.57 -6.89
C LEU A 142 14.35 8.62 -5.35
N VAL A 143 13.20 8.98 -4.77
CA VAL A 143 13.00 9.06 -3.31
C VAL A 143 12.10 7.89 -2.89
N PRO A 144 12.62 6.90 -2.14
CA PRO A 144 11.79 5.79 -1.64
C PRO A 144 10.70 6.28 -0.70
N VAL A 145 9.46 5.83 -0.95
CA VAL A 145 8.32 6.08 -0.06
C VAL A 145 7.67 4.75 0.26
N PHE A 146 7.52 4.48 1.55
CA PHE A 146 6.85 3.30 2.07
C PHE A 146 5.65 3.70 2.91
N GLY A 147 4.58 2.91 2.79
CA GLY A 147 3.33 3.15 3.46
C GLY A 147 2.82 1.93 4.21
N SER A 148 2.06 2.19 5.26
CA SER A 148 1.12 1.22 5.82
C SER A 148 -0.13 1.93 6.32
N SER A 149 -1.20 1.19 6.67
CA SER A 149 -2.42 1.81 7.21
C SER A 149 -2.11 2.62 8.49
N ALA A 150 -2.75 3.77 8.70
CA ALA A 150 -2.51 4.64 9.85
C ALA A 150 -3.33 4.17 11.07
N ASN A 151 -2.85 3.13 11.75
CA ASN A 151 -3.49 2.56 12.95
C ASN A 151 -2.48 1.81 13.82
N LEU A 152 -2.77 1.66 15.12
CA LEU A 152 -2.05 0.68 15.94
C LEU A 152 -2.21 -0.73 15.38
N THR A 153 -1.17 -1.55 15.47
CA THR A 153 -1.20 -2.93 14.97
C THR A 153 -2.37 -3.71 15.57
N GLY A 154 -3.09 -4.46 14.74
CA GLY A 154 -4.25 -5.27 15.17
C GLY A 154 -5.58 -4.52 15.29
N THR A 155 -5.58 -3.18 15.26
CA THR A 155 -6.82 -2.39 15.50
C THR A 155 -7.67 -2.08 14.26
N GLY A 156 -7.35 -2.71 13.12
CA GLY A 156 -8.05 -2.48 11.85
C GLY A 156 -7.71 -1.14 11.18
N THR A 157 -7.98 -1.06 9.88
CA THR A 157 -7.74 0.16 9.08
C THR A 157 -8.72 1.27 9.48
N LYS A 158 -8.24 2.52 9.54
CA LYS A 158 -9.07 3.69 9.82
C LYS A 158 -9.47 4.39 8.53
N PHE A 159 -10.73 4.79 8.43
CA PHE A 159 -11.31 5.38 7.22
C PHE A 159 -11.70 6.85 7.40
N ARG A 160 -11.46 7.41 8.58
CA ARG A 160 -11.47 8.84 8.87
C ARG A 160 -10.21 9.20 9.65
N TYR A 161 -9.77 10.44 9.56
CA TYR A 161 -8.57 10.90 10.26
C TYR A 161 -8.76 10.87 11.78
N GLU A 162 -9.96 11.22 12.24
CA GLU A 162 -10.33 11.29 13.66
C GLU A 162 -10.33 9.91 14.34
N ASP A 163 -10.55 8.85 13.55
CA ASP A 163 -10.51 7.46 14.04
C ASP A 163 -9.08 6.95 14.25
N ILE A 164 -8.05 7.70 13.80
CA ILE A 164 -6.64 7.38 13.99
C ILE A 164 -6.25 7.69 15.43
N GLN A 165 -5.60 6.72 16.08
CA GLN A 165 -5.16 6.86 17.46
C GLN A 165 -4.27 8.09 17.66
N PRO A 166 -4.42 8.85 18.77
CA PRO A 166 -3.69 10.09 19.01
C PRO A 166 -2.17 9.95 18.86
N GLU A 167 -1.58 8.87 19.36
CA GLU A 167 -0.14 8.59 19.27
C GLU A 167 0.33 8.38 17.82
N VAL A 168 -0.51 7.81 16.95
CA VAL A 168 -0.18 7.67 15.52
C VAL A 168 -0.31 9.01 14.81
N ARG A 169 -1.28 9.85 15.19
CA ARG A 169 -1.42 11.22 14.65
C ARG A 169 -0.25 12.12 15.08
N ALA A 170 0.20 11.99 16.32
CA ALA A 170 1.22 12.83 16.93
C ALA A 170 2.59 12.72 16.27
N ILE A 171 2.88 11.63 15.56
CA ILE A 171 4.18 11.44 14.90
C ILE A 171 4.25 12.00 13.48
N ALA A 172 3.13 12.43 12.90
CA ALA A 172 3.08 12.95 11.53
C ALA A 172 3.46 14.43 11.48
N ASP A 173 4.40 14.77 10.60
CA ASP A 173 4.83 16.14 10.35
C ASP A 173 3.83 16.88 9.44
N ILE A 174 3.04 16.13 8.68
CA ILE A 174 1.92 16.63 7.88
C ILE A 174 0.80 15.60 7.84
N TYR A 175 -0.44 16.07 7.82
CA TYR A 175 -1.58 15.24 7.47
C TYR A 175 -2.48 15.93 6.45
N LEU A 176 -3.06 15.15 5.55
CA LEU A 176 -4.12 15.59 4.66
C LEU A 176 -5.40 14.82 4.96
N ASP A 177 -6.42 15.57 5.36
CA ASP A 177 -7.72 15.03 5.68
C ASP A 177 -8.68 15.16 4.50
N TYR A 178 -9.09 14.02 3.95
CA TYR A 178 -10.06 13.91 2.86
C TYR A 178 -11.37 13.24 3.34
N GLY A 179 -11.66 13.30 4.65
CA GLY A 179 -12.85 12.75 5.26
C GLY A 179 -13.01 11.23 5.10
N LEU A 180 -14.26 10.77 5.14
CA LEU A 180 -14.59 9.35 5.06
C LEU A 180 -14.16 8.74 3.72
N ARG A 181 -13.41 7.64 3.78
CA ARG A 181 -12.88 6.97 2.59
C ARG A 181 -13.91 6.04 1.92
N PRO A 182 -13.92 5.92 0.58
CA PRO A 182 -14.99 5.26 -0.17
C PRO A 182 -15.13 3.77 0.15
N PHE A 183 -14.04 3.06 0.48
CA PHE A 183 -14.08 1.62 0.77
C PHE A 183 -14.29 1.30 2.27
N HIS A 184 -14.81 2.24 3.07
CA HIS A 184 -14.98 2.07 4.52
C HIS A 184 -15.88 0.90 4.93
N HIS A 185 -16.89 0.56 4.12
CA HIS A 185 -17.82 -0.52 4.44
C HIS A 185 -17.15 -1.90 4.51
N TYR A 186 -16.03 -2.09 3.79
CA TYR A 186 -15.25 -3.33 3.87
C TYR A 186 -14.51 -3.47 5.20
N GLN A 187 -14.21 -2.36 5.88
CA GLN A 187 -13.46 -2.33 7.14
C GLN A 187 -12.11 -3.08 7.10
N ARG A 188 -11.56 -3.27 5.90
CA ARG A 188 -10.26 -3.91 5.61
C ARG A 188 -9.49 -3.03 4.61
N SER A 189 -8.16 -3.07 4.66
CA SER A 189 -7.29 -2.43 3.65
C SER A 189 -7.42 -3.14 2.27
N SER A 190 -6.63 -2.76 1.27
CA SER A 190 -6.72 -3.29 -0.12
C SER A 190 -6.65 -4.82 -0.20
N THR A 191 -7.30 -5.40 -1.21
CA THR A 191 -7.06 -6.80 -1.59
C THR A 191 -5.57 -6.98 -1.95
N GLY A 192 -4.93 -8.01 -1.43
CA GLY A 192 -3.49 -8.26 -1.62
C GLY A 192 -3.25 -9.61 -2.29
N ILE A 193 -2.51 -9.62 -3.40
CA ILE A 193 -2.22 -10.83 -4.18
C ILE A 193 -0.72 -10.92 -4.42
N ASP A 194 -0.17 -12.11 -4.16
CA ASP A 194 1.13 -12.57 -4.61
C ASP A 194 0.98 -13.02 -6.06
N PHE A 195 1.51 -12.23 -6.99
CA PHE A 195 1.42 -12.48 -8.43
C PHE A 195 2.48 -13.47 -8.93
N GLU A 196 3.54 -13.77 -8.16
CA GLU A 196 4.46 -14.85 -8.51
C GLU A 196 3.74 -16.19 -8.43
N ASN A 197 3.15 -16.45 -7.25
CA ASN A 197 2.52 -17.71 -6.92
C ASN A 197 1.00 -17.71 -7.16
N MET A 198 0.44 -16.60 -7.66
CA MET A 198 -0.99 -16.37 -7.84
C MET A 198 -1.82 -16.71 -6.59
N ARG A 199 -1.36 -16.24 -5.43
CA ARG A 199 -1.99 -16.51 -4.13
C ARG A 199 -2.59 -15.25 -3.53
N VAL A 200 -3.83 -15.34 -3.07
CA VAL A 200 -4.44 -14.28 -2.26
C VAL A 200 -3.78 -14.24 -0.89
N LEU A 201 -3.10 -13.12 -0.60
CA LEU A 201 -2.48 -12.86 0.70
C LEU A 201 -3.49 -12.23 1.67
N ARG A 202 -4.35 -11.35 1.13
CA ARG A 202 -5.39 -10.66 1.89
C ARG A 202 -6.66 -10.48 1.06
N ILE A 203 -7.76 -10.97 1.59
CA ILE A 203 -9.12 -10.63 1.17
C ILE A 203 -9.45 -9.24 1.73
N GLY A 204 -9.38 -8.21 0.89
CA GLY A 204 -9.47 -6.82 1.32
C GLY A 204 -10.67 -6.09 0.75
N SER A 205 -10.55 -4.77 0.68
CA SER A 205 -11.49 -3.90 -0.02
C SER A 205 -11.69 -4.37 -1.47
N ALA A 206 -12.95 -4.39 -1.92
CA ALA A 206 -13.36 -4.76 -3.28
C ALA A 206 -12.99 -6.18 -3.72
N TYR A 207 -12.75 -7.11 -2.78
CA TYR A 207 -12.27 -8.46 -3.12
C TYR A 207 -13.20 -9.19 -4.09
N GLU A 208 -14.50 -9.08 -3.89
CA GLU A 208 -15.52 -9.68 -4.74
C GLU A 208 -15.47 -9.16 -6.17
N LEU A 209 -15.19 -7.86 -6.36
CA LEU A 209 -15.02 -7.26 -7.68
C LEU A 209 -13.71 -7.72 -8.33
N VAL A 210 -12.62 -7.74 -7.57
CA VAL A 210 -11.32 -8.26 -8.04
C VAL A 210 -11.43 -9.73 -8.48
N SER A 211 -12.10 -10.55 -7.67
CA SER A 211 -12.34 -11.97 -7.95
C SER A 211 -13.19 -12.17 -9.21
N ASP A 212 -14.26 -11.39 -9.36
CA ASP A 212 -15.12 -11.42 -10.55
C ASP A 212 -14.35 -11.03 -11.84
N ILE A 213 -13.56 -9.96 -11.78
CA ILE A 213 -12.70 -9.50 -12.90
C ILE A 213 -11.74 -10.61 -13.33
N LEU A 214 -11.00 -11.19 -12.37
CA LEU A 214 -10.02 -12.24 -12.65
C LEU A 214 -10.68 -13.52 -13.20
N LYS A 215 -11.87 -13.85 -12.71
CA LYS A 215 -12.65 -14.98 -13.22
C LYS A 215 -13.12 -14.76 -14.65
N ARG A 216 -13.72 -13.61 -14.96
CA ARG A 216 -14.32 -13.34 -16.27
C ARG A 216 -13.28 -13.12 -17.37
N HIS A 217 -12.21 -12.39 -17.08
CA HIS A 217 -11.24 -12.00 -18.10
C HIS A 217 -10.05 -12.96 -18.21
N PHE A 218 -9.71 -13.68 -17.13
CA PHE A 218 -8.50 -14.51 -17.09
C PHE A 218 -8.75 -15.97 -16.70
N GLY A 219 -10.01 -16.35 -16.47
CA GLY A 219 -10.40 -17.70 -16.06
C GLY A 219 -9.90 -18.10 -14.67
N LEU A 220 -9.42 -17.14 -13.87
CA LEU A 220 -8.78 -17.39 -12.58
C LEU A 220 -9.81 -17.32 -11.45
N ARG A 221 -9.99 -18.42 -10.72
CA ARG A 221 -10.89 -18.46 -9.55
C ARG A 221 -10.08 -18.23 -8.28
N LEU A 222 -10.39 -17.16 -7.55
CA LEU A 222 -9.83 -16.92 -6.24
C LEU A 222 -10.61 -17.66 -5.14
N PRO A 223 -10.03 -17.86 -3.93
CA PRO A 223 -10.73 -18.41 -2.78
C PRO A 223 -12.01 -17.65 -2.42
N VAL A 224 -12.96 -18.34 -1.79
CA VAL A 224 -14.18 -17.71 -1.26
C VAL A 224 -13.82 -16.86 -0.04
N ASP A 225 -14.40 -15.66 0.10
CA ASP A 225 -14.30 -14.88 1.34
C ASP A 225 -15.14 -15.58 2.43
N PRO A 226 -14.51 -16.06 3.53
CA PRO A 226 -15.25 -16.68 4.63
C PRO A 226 -16.07 -15.67 5.44
N GLY A 227 -15.98 -14.37 5.11
CA GLY A 227 -16.65 -13.29 5.80
C GLY A 227 -15.84 -12.74 6.97
N ARG A 228 -16.25 -11.57 7.46
CA ARG A 228 -15.53 -10.86 8.53
C ARG A 228 -15.69 -11.49 9.90
N GLU A 229 -16.80 -12.19 10.15
CA GLU A 229 -16.99 -12.90 11.42
C GLU A 229 -15.96 -14.03 11.59
N VAL A 230 -15.60 -14.70 10.50
CA VAL A 230 -14.60 -15.78 10.50
C VAL A 230 -13.18 -15.24 10.39
N ASN A 231 -12.94 -14.24 9.55
CA ASN A 231 -11.62 -13.64 9.37
C ASN A 231 -11.71 -12.12 9.29
N ALA A 232 -11.72 -11.44 10.44
CA ALA A 232 -11.88 -9.99 10.49
C ALA A 232 -10.80 -9.24 9.69
N SER A 233 -9.55 -9.73 9.72
CA SER A 233 -8.40 -9.08 9.07
C SER A 233 -8.34 -9.31 7.55
N GLY A 234 -8.93 -10.42 7.09
CA GLY A 234 -8.85 -10.89 5.70
C GLY A 234 -7.51 -11.53 5.31
N HIS A 235 -6.50 -11.58 6.19
CA HIS A 235 -5.22 -12.23 5.87
C HIS A 235 -5.44 -13.74 5.79
N LEU A 236 -4.98 -14.36 4.70
CA LEU A 236 -5.01 -15.81 4.52
C LEU A 236 -3.65 -16.46 4.82
N ALA A 237 -2.59 -15.64 4.89
CA ALA A 237 -1.22 -16.11 4.92
C ALA A 237 -0.30 -15.10 5.65
N GLU A 238 -0.67 -14.67 6.86
CA GLU A 238 0.01 -13.59 7.61
C GLU A 238 1.52 -13.84 7.80
N PHE A 239 1.94 -15.10 7.88
CA PHE A 239 3.34 -15.51 8.05
C PHE A 239 4.00 -16.07 6.80
N ALA A 240 3.34 -16.08 5.64
CA ALA A 240 3.91 -16.69 4.44
C ALA A 240 5.15 -15.97 3.90
N LEU A 241 5.38 -14.74 4.38
CA LEU A 241 6.56 -13.92 4.09
C LEU A 241 7.54 -13.83 5.27
N LYS A 242 7.36 -14.61 6.35
CA LYS A 242 8.37 -14.70 7.40
C LYS A 242 9.63 -15.32 6.78
N GLU A 243 10.76 -14.65 6.94
CA GLU A 243 12.07 -15.27 6.72
C GLU A 243 12.31 -16.23 7.90
N GLY A 244 12.90 -17.40 7.63
CA GLY A 244 13.20 -18.38 8.68
C GLY A 244 14.09 -17.74 9.75
N ASP A 245 13.96 -18.22 11.00
CA ASP A 245 14.80 -17.77 12.12
C ASP A 245 16.29 -18.10 11.85
#